data_AF-A0A101RSI7-F1
#
_entry.id   AF-A0A101RSI7-F1
#
_cell.length_a   1.000
_cell.length_b   1.000
_cell.length_c   1.000
_cell.angle_alpha   90.00
_cell.angle_beta   90.00
_cell.angle_gamma   90.00
#
_symmetry.space_group_name_H-M   'P 1'
#
loop_
_entity.id
_entity.type
_entity.pdbx_description
1 polymer ?
#
loop_
_entity_poly.entity_id
_entity_poly.type
_entity_poly.pdbx_seq_one_letter_code
_entity_poly.pdbx_strand_id
1 'polypeptide(L)'
;MDAREKILEAATELLAGASAADVSTRAVCEKAGVGAPMLYRLFGDKAGLLAAVVDRGFERYLASKREARPSEDPVEDLKSGWDNHMRFALEHPSHYRLMYSPELTVPPAAAQEAHDLLHGILERCAAQGRLTVPPPLATQMIMSANVGAALSMLTRPEQYADTKFSQRLRDAVLDSVTRPVGADTPREGSPVPVAAATLAARLRADLPPTLTAAESALLQQWLEKLSER
;
A
#
# COMPACT_ATOMS: atom_id res chain seq x y z
N MET A 1 28.85 -3.68 -12.89
CA MET A 1 27.60 -4.07 -12.20
C MET A 1 27.98 -4.80 -10.92
N ASP A 2 27.49 -4.32 -9.78
CA ASP A 2 27.75 -4.93 -8.46
C ASP A 2 27.14 -6.33 -8.36
N ALA A 3 27.68 -7.18 -7.48
CA ALA A 3 27.22 -8.55 -7.27
C ALA A 3 25.75 -8.62 -6.84
N ARG A 4 25.29 -7.65 -6.03
CA ARG A 4 23.88 -7.55 -5.64
C ARG A 4 22.97 -7.36 -6.86
N GLU A 5 23.32 -6.43 -7.75
CA GLU A 5 22.53 -6.15 -8.95
C GLU A 5 22.52 -7.32 -9.94
N LYS A 6 23.65 -8.01 -10.12
CA LYS A 6 23.71 -9.22 -10.96
C LYS A 6 22.77 -10.32 -10.47
N ILE A 7 22.71 -10.53 -9.14
CA ILE A 7 21.83 -11.53 -8.53
C ILE A 7 20.36 -11.16 -8.72
N LEU A 8 20.01 -9.88 -8.50
CA LEU A 8 18.64 -9.39 -8.69
C LEU A 8 18.20 -9.50 -10.15
N GLU A 9 19.05 -9.11 -11.10
CA GLU A 9 18.75 -9.23 -12.53
C GLU A 9 18.56 -10.69 -12.96
N ALA A 10 19.47 -11.58 -12.54
CA ALA A 10 19.34 -13.01 -12.81
C ALA A 10 18.06 -13.61 -12.23
N ALA A 11 17.68 -13.22 -11.01
CA ALA A 11 16.45 -13.66 -10.38
C ALA A 11 15.21 -13.13 -11.12
N THR A 12 15.18 -11.85 -11.47
CA THR A 12 14.09 -11.23 -12.26
C THR A 12 13.89 -11.95 -13.59
N GLU A 13 14.97 -12.25 -14.30
CA GLU A 13 14.90 -12.98 -15.57
C GLU A 13 14.37 -14.41 -15.42
N LEU A 14 14.77 -15.12 -14.37
CA LEU A 14 14.25 -16.48 -14.08
C LEU A 14 12.75 -16.44 -13.73
N LEU A 15 12.30 -15.39 -13.04
CA LEU A 15 10.90 -15.18 -12.66
C LEU A 15 10.01 -14.70 -13.81
N ALA A 16 10.58 -14.26 -14.93
CA ALA A 16 9.80 -13.78 -16.07
C ALA A 16 8.97 -14.88 -16.76
N GLY A 17 9.37 -16.15 -16.60
CA GLY A 17 8.71 -17.32 -17.22
C GLY A 17 8.38 -18.47 -16.28
N ALA A 18 8.60 -18.32 -14.97
CA ALA A 18 8.41 -19.37 -13.98
C ALA A 18 7.77 -18.82 -12.71
N SER A 19 7.14 -19.70 -11.92
CA SER A 19 6.62 -19.29 -10.61
C SER A 19 7.77 -19.10 -9.60
N ALA A 20 7.51 -18.37 -8.52
CA ALA A 20 8.49 -18.22 -7.44
C ALA A 20 8.92 -19.57 -6.84
N ALA A 21 8.02 -20.57 -6.82
CA ALA A 21 8.32 -21.91 -6.37
C ALA A 21 9.41 -22.60 -7.22
N ASP A 22 9.34 -22.43 -8.54
CA ASP A 22 10.23 -23.09 -9.52
C ASP A 22 11.65 -22.53 -9.53
N VAL A 23 11.84 -21.29 -9.06
CA VAL A 23 13.15 -20.64 -9.05
C VAL A 23 13.96 -21.05 -7.81
N SER A 24 15.12 -21.69 -8.02
CA SER A 24 16.04 -22.05 -6.92
C SER A 24 17.17 -21.03 -6.76
N THR A 25 17.67 -20.84 -5.53
CA THR A 25 18.84 -19.98 -5.25
C THR A 25 20.09 -20.45 -6.00
N ARG A 26 20.22 -21.75 -6.24
CA ARG A 26 21.28 -22.34 -7.06
C ARG A 26 21.20 -21.88 -8.52
N ALA A 27 20.02 -21.97 -9.14
CA ALA A 27 19.83 -21.50 -10.52
C ALA A 27 20.13 -20.00 -10.66
N VAL A 28 19.75 -19.20 -9.66
CA VAL A 28 20.09 -17.77 -9.61
C VAL A 28 21.60 -17.56 -9.52
N CYS A 29 22.30 -18.30 -8.64
CA CYS A 29 23.76 -18.22 -8.50
C CYS A 29 24.48 -18.59 -9.80
N GLU A 30 24.08 -19.70 -10.43
CA GLU A 30 24.64 -20.17 -11.70
C GLU A 30 24.46 -19.11 -12.80
N LYS A 31 23.25 -18.54 -12.92
CA LYS A 31 22.95 -17.51 -13.91
C LYS A 31 23.67 -16.18 -13.64
N ALA A 32 23.78 -15.75 -12.39
CA ALA A 32 24.47 -14.52 -12.00
C ALA A 32 26.01 -14.66 -12.00
N GLY A 33 26.54 -15.89 -12.12
CA GLY A 33 27.96 -16.17 -12.04
C GLY A 33 28.55 -15.89 -10.65
N VAL A 34 27.78 -16.13 -9.58
CA VAL A 34 28.20 -15.91 -8.19
C VAL A 34 28.14 -17.20 -7.37
N GLY A 35 28.91 -17.27 -6.29
CA GLY A 35 28.83 -18.37 -5.33
C GLY A 35 27.65 -18.24 -4.37
N ALA A 36 27.06 -19.36 -3.95
CA ALA A 36 25.98 -19.40 -2.97
C ALA A 36 26.26 -18.63 -1.65
N PRO A 37 27.48 -18.66 -1.07
CA PRO A 37 27.77 -17.87 0.14
C PRO A 37 27.57 -16.36 -0.05
N MET A 38 27.81 -15.85 -1.26
CA MET A 38 27.60 -14.43 -1.57
C MET A 38 26.11 -14.08 -1.58
N LEU A 39 25.28 -14.93 -2.18
CA LEU A 39 23.82 -14.74 -2.23
C LEU A 39 23.24 -14.72 -0.81
N TYR A 40 23.55 -15.73 0.00
CA TYR A 40 23.03 -15.82 1.37
C TYR A 40 23.54 -14.68 2.26
N ARG A 41 24.78 -14.20 2.06
CA ARG A 41 25.29 -13.02 2.77
C ARG A 41 24.50 -11.75 2.43
N LEU A 42 24.07 -11.59 1.18
CA LEU A 42 23.39 -10.39 0.71
C LEU A 42 21.88 -10.39 0.99
N PHE A 43 21.25 -11.57 0.96
CA PHE A 43 19.79 -11.70 0.98
C PHE A 43 19.25 -12.57 2.12
N GLY A 44 20.12 -13.21 2.90
CA GLY A 44 19.74 -14.11 3.99
C GLY A 44 19.27 -15.47 3.49
N ASP A 45 18.18 -15.50 2.71
CA ASP A 45 17.57 -16.72 2.17
C ASP A 45 16.86 -16.47 0.83
N LYS A 46 16.07 -17.45 0.37
CA LYS A 46 15.25 -17.31 -0.86
C LYS A 46 14.17 -16.24 -0.69
N ALA A 47 13.51 -16.16 0.46
CA ALA A 47 12.44 -15.21 0.69
C ALA A 47 12.97 -13.77 0.69
N GLY A 48 14.11 -13.51 1.33
CA GLY A 48 14.80 -12.22 1.30
C GLY A 48 15.28 -11.82 -0.09
N LEU A 49 15.71 -12.79 -0.92
CA LEU A 49 16.01 -12.53 -2.33
C LEU A 49 14.75 -12.12 -3.10
N LEU A 50 13.66 -12.87 -2.96
CA LEU A 50 12.40 -12.56 -3.65
C LEU A 50 11.84 -11.21 -3.19
N ALA A 51 11.92 -10.87 -1.91
CA ALA A 51 11.51 -9.58 -1.37
C ALA A 51 12.31 -8.44 -2.02
N ALA A 52 13.64 -8.60 -2.13
CA ALA A 52 14.49 -7.61 -2.79
C ALA A 52 14.21 -7.46 -4.29
N VAL A 53 13.81 -8.54 -4.98
CA VAL A 53 13.36 -8.48 -6.38
C VAL A 53 12.04 -7.71 -6.49
N VAL A 54 11.10 -7.94 -5.57
CA VAL A 54 9.83 -7.20 -5.51
C VAL A 54 10.09 -5.72 -5.23
N ASP A 55 10.91 -5.39 -4.24
CA ASP A 55 11.25 -4.01 -3.90
C ASP A 55 11.81 -3.28 -5.13
N ARG A 56 12.76 -3.90 -5.84
CA ARG A 56 13.32 -3.34 -7.09
C ARG A 56 12.26 -3.15 -8.18
N GLY A 57 11.34 -4.10 -8.34
CA GLY A 57 10.27 -4.04 -9.35
C GLY A 57 9.22 -2.98 -9.06
N PHE A 58 8.91 -2.74 -7.78
CA PHE A 58 7.93 -1.76 -7.33
C PHE A 58 8.50 -0.35 -7.18
N GLU A 59 9.82 -0.19 -7.13
CA GLU A 59 10.48 1.10 -6.91
C GLU A 59 10.00 2.20 -7.87
N ARG A 60 9.89 1.91 -9.18
CA ARG A 60 9.37 2.88 -10.15
C ARG A 60 7.93 3.29 -9.87
N TYR A 61 7.11 2.34 -9.45
CA TYR A 61 5.72 2.60 -9.11
C TYR A 61 5.61 3.47 -7.85
N LEU A 62 6.39 3.15 -6.83
CA LEU A 62 6.42 3.91 -5.58
C LEU A 62 7.02 5.30 -5.77
N ALA A 63 8.05 5.44 -6.60
CA ALA A 63 8.60 6.74 -7.00
C ALA A 63 7.52 7.66 -7.58
N SER A 64 6.72 7.14 -8.51
CA SER A 64 5.61 7.92 -9.09
C SER A 64 4.56 8.34 -8.06
N LYS A 65 4.35 7.53 -7.00
CA LYS A 65 3.44 7.88 -5.90
C LYS A 65 4.04 8.92 -4.96
N ARG A 66 5.34 8.82 -4.66
CA ARG A 66 6.07 9.80 -3.83
C ARG A 66 6.10 11.19 -4.47
N GLU A 67 6.23 11.24 -5.80
CA GLU A 67 6.28 12.49 -6.57
C GLU A 67 4.90 13.11 -6.80
N ALA A 68 3.81 12.35 -6.60
CA ALA A 68 2.46 12.84 -6.78
C ALA A 68 2.17 13.97 -5.80
N ARG A 69 1.83 15.15 -6.32
CA ARG A 69 1.47 16.30 -5.49
C ARG A 69 0.08 16.04 -4.88
N PRO A 70 -0.05 16.15 -3.54
CA PRO A 70 -1.35 16.08 -2.88
C PRO A 70 -2.31 17.12 -3.46
N SER A 71 -3.52 16.72 -3.84
CA SER A 71 -4.56 17.66 -4.26
C SER A 71 -5.34 18.21 -3.06
N GLU A 72 -6.19 19.21 -3.31
CA GLU A 72 -7.08 19.78 -2.28
C GLU A 72 -8.17 18.79 -1.84
N ASP A 73 -8.62 17.89 -2.73
CA ASP A 73 -9.57 16.84 -2.42
C ASP A 73 -8.86 15.48 -2.28
N PRO A 74 -8.54 15.04 -1.05
CA PRO A 74 -7.85 13.77 -0.83
C PRO A 74 -8.66 12.55 -1.31
N VAL A 75 -9.98 12.67 -1.53
CA VAL A 75 -10.78 11.57 -2.12
C VAL A 75 -10.46 11.37 -3.60
N GLU A 76 -10.15 12.43 -4.35
CA GLU A 76 -9.68 12.30 -5.73
C GLU A 76 -8.27 11.70 -5.78
N ASP A 77 -7.43 11.97 -4.77
CA ASP A 77 -6.13 11.32 -4.61
C ASP A 77 -6.29 9.81 -4.34
N LEU A 78 -7.30 9.40 -3.57
CA LEU A 78 -7.62 7.97 -3.38
C LEU A 78 -8.02 7.31 -4.70
N LYS A 79 -8.88 7.96 -5.50
CA LYS A 79 -9.31 7.42 -6.81
C LYS A 79 -8.13 7.27 -7.77
N SER A 80 -7.31 8.32 -7.88
CA SER A 80 -6.09 8.31 -8.71
C SER A 80 -5.10 7.26 -8.22
N GLY A 81 -4.92 7.14 -6.90
CA GLY A 81 -4.06 6.15 -6.27
C GLY A 81 -4.50 4.72 -6.51
N TRP A 82 -5.82 4.47 -6.56
CA TRP A 82 -6.41 3.19 -6.93
C TRP A 82 -6.13 2.84 -8.38
N ASP A 83 -6.42 3.76 -9.31
CA ASP A 83 -6.26 3.53 -10.75
C ASP A 83 -4.80 3.32 -11.12
N ASN A 84 -3.89 4.07 -10.51
CA ASN A 84 -2.45 3.90 -10.70
C ASN A 84 -1.97 2.52 -10.21
N HIS A 85 -2.53 2.01 -9.10
CA HIS A 85 -2.23 0.67 -8.61
C HIS A 85 -2.72 -0.42 -9.57
N MET A 86 -3.96 -0.30 -10.04
CA MET A 86 -4.55 -1.22 -11.01
C MET A 86 -3.77 -1.24 -12.33
N ARG A 87 -3.39 -0.07 -12.84
CA ARG A 87 -2.56 0.04 -14.04
C ARG A 87 -1.22 -0.66 -13.87
N PHE A 88 -0.52 -0.41 -12.76
CA PHE A 88 0.75 -1.08 -12.46
C PHE A 88 0.59 -2.61 -12.40
N ALA A 89 -0.45 -3.11 -11.74
CA ALA A 89 -0.70 -4.55 -11.64
C ALA A 89 -0.91 -5.21 -13.01
N LEU A 90 -1.65 -4.54 -13.91
CA LEU A 90 -1.97 -5.05 -15.24
C LEU A 90 -0.80 -4.91 -16.23
N GLU A 91 0.03 -3.86 -16.11
CA GLU A 91 1.23 -3.67 -16.93
C GLU A 91 2.40 -4.57 -16.50
N HIS A 92 2.45 -4.96 -15.21
CA HIS A 92 3.55 -5.75 -14.64
C HIS A 92 3.06 -7.01 -13.90
N PRO A 93 2.31 -7.91 -14.58
CA PRO A 93 1.60 -9.00 -13.93
C PRO A 93 2.50 -10.00 -13.19
N SER A 94 3.70 -10.30 -13.70
CA SER A 94 4.62 -11.23 -13.05
C SER A 94 5.20 -10.67 -11.74
N HIS A 95 5.60 -9.39 -11.73
CA HIS A 95 6.07 -8.71 -10.52
C HIS A 95 4.96 -8.58 -9.50
N TYR A 96 3.74 -8.26 -9.97
CA TYR A 96 2.59 -8.11 -9.10
C TYR A 96 2.16 -9.44 -8.47
N ARG A 97 2.18 -10.56 -9.22
CA ARG A 97 1.93 -11.88 -8.65
C ARG A 97 2.99 -12.28 -7.63
N LEU A 98 4.26 -11.96 -7.91
CA LEU A 98 5.36 -12.24 -6.98
C LEU A 98 5.17 -11.54 -5.63
N MET A 99 4.73 -10.28 -5.62
CA MET A 99 4.42 -9.52 -4.40
C MET A 99 3.45 -10.24 -3.45
N TYR A 100 2.52 -11.02 -3.99
CA TYR A 100 1.51 -11.76 -3.23
C TYR A 100 1.70 -13.28 -3.28
N SER A 101 2.93 -13.72 -3.57
CA SER A 101 3.29 -15.14 -3.65
C SER A 101 3.39 -15.76 -2.26
N PRO A 102 2.92 -17.00 -2.03
CA PRO A 102 3.08 -17.70 -0.75
C PRO A 102 4.54 -17.88 -0.30
N GLU A 103 5.48 -17.82 -1.25
CA GLU A 103 6.93 -17.91 -1.01
C GLU A 103 7.50 -16.65 -0.36
N LEU A 104 6.77 -15.52 -0.37
CA LEU A 104 7.11 -14.34 0.42
C LEU A 104 6.51 -14.48 1.82
N THR A 105 7.34 -14.97 2.74
CA THR A 105 6.99 -15.11 4.16
C THR A 105 7.19 -13.82 4.95
N VAL A 106 7.86 -12.82 4.36
CA VAL A 106 8.09 -11.51 4.95
C VAL A 106 7.55 -10.44 3.98
N PRO A 107 6.75 -9.47 4.47
CA PRO A 107 6.31 -8.36 3.65
C PRO A 107 7.51 -7.57 3.10
N PRO A 108 7.60 -7.35 1.78
CA PRO A 108 8.65 -6.52 1.20
C PRO A 108 8.46 -5.05 1.61
N ALA A 109 9.54 -4.27 1.62
CA ALA A 109 9.51 -2.86 2.01
C ALA A 109 8.53 -2.05 1.14
N ALA A 110 8.44 -2.40 -0.14
CA ALA A 110 7.50 -1.81 -1.08
C ALA A 110 6.02 -1.96 -0.67
N ALA A 111 5.64 -3.09 -0.05
CA ALA A 111 4.27 -3.29 0.43
C ALA A 111 3.95 -2.37 1.60
N GLN A 112 4.90 -2.24 2.54
CA GLN A 112 4.77 -1.34 3.68
C GLN A 112 4.71 0.13 3.23
N GLU A 113 5.56 0.53 2.29
CA GLU A 113 5.54 1.89 1.77
C GLU A 113 4.22 2.21 1.06
N ALA A 114 3.70 1.30 0.23
CA ALA A 114 2.41 1.47 -0.42
C ALA A 114 1.27 1.64 0.60
N HIS A 115 1.32 0.90 1.71
CA HIS A 115 0.38 1.01 2.82
C HIS A 115 0.47 2.40 3.47
N ASP A 116 1.68 2.85 3.80
CA ASP A 116 1.91 4.12 4.51
C ASP A 116 1.51 5.33 3.66
N LEU A 117 1.79 5.29 2.35
CA LEU A 117 1.34 6.31 1.40
C LEU A 117 -0.19 6.40 1.33
N LEU A 118 -0.89 5.26 1.26
CA LEU A 118 -2.36 5.23 1.28
C LEU A 118 -2.90 5.76 2.61
N HIS A 119 -2.30 5.32 3.73
CA HIS A 119 -2.69 5.76 5.06
C HIS A 119 -2.54 7.27 5.23
N GLY A 120 -1.46 7.88 4.71
CA GLY A 120 -1.27 9.33 4.71
C GLY A 120 -2.36 10.10 3.94
N ILE A 121 -2.90 9.55 2.85
CA ILE A 121 -4.04 10.16 2.14
C ILE A 121 -5.30 10.09 3.02
N LEU A 122 -5.53 8.96 3.70
CA LEU A 122 -6.68 8.78 4.58
C LEU A 122 -6.61 9.64 5.84
N GLU A 123 -5.42 9.92 6.36
CA GLU A 123 -5.20 10.91 7.42
C GLU A 123 -5.64 12.31 6.97
N ARG A 124 -5.36 12.72 5.73
CA ARG A 124 -5.90 13.98 5.18
C ARG A 124 -7.42 13.95 5.04
N CYS A 125 -8.00 12.83 4.59
CA CYS A 125 -9.45 12.66 4.60
C CYS A 125 -10.01 12.83 6.02
N ALA A 126 -9.39 12.22 7.03
CA ALA A 126 -9.82 12.31 8.42
C ALA A 126 -9.72 13.74 8.97
N ALA A 127 -8.64 14.46 8.66
CA ALA A 127 -8.45 15.85 9.06
C ALA A 127 -9.55 16.76 8.48
N GLN A 128 -9.95 16.51 7.23
CA GLN A 128 -11.09 17.17 6.59
C GLN A 128 -12.46 16.63 7.07
N GLY A 129 -12.49 15.70 8.02
CA GLY A 129 -13.72 15.07 8.51
C GLY A 129 -14.42 14.21 7.46
N ARG A 130 -13.74 13.75 6.41
CA ARG A 130 -14.33 13.04 5.27
C ARG A 130 -14.49 11.55 5.49
N LEU A 131 -13.93 10.96 6.56
CA LEU A 131 -14.04 9.51 6.82
C LEU A 131 -15.25 9.14 7.67
N THR A 132 -15.81 7.96 7.40
CA THR A 132 -16.88 7.31 8.18
C THR A 132 -16.36 6.23 9.12
N VAL A 133 -15.09 5.83 8.98
CA VAL A 133 -14.37 4.85 9.78
C VAL A 133 -12.96 5.37 10.12
N PRO A 134 -12.25 4.83 11.13
CA PRO A 134 -10.88 5.24 11.42
C PRO A 134 -9.91 5.00 10.23
N PRO A 135 -8.89 5.84 10.04
CA PRO A 135 -7.92 5.71 8.94
C PRO A 135 -7.28 4.32 8.82
N PRO A 136 -6.85 3.62 9.91
CA PRO A 136 -6.29 2.28 9.77
C PRO A 136 -7.25 1.28 9.14
N LEU A 137 -8.54 1.32 9.53
CA LEU A 137 -9.56 0.43 8.98
C LEU A 137 -9.86 0.79 7.51
N ALA A 138 -9.96 2.08 7.19
CA ALA A 138 -10.11 2.53 5.80
C ALA A 138 -8.93 2.08 4.93
N THR A 139 -7.67 2.13 5.43
CA THR A 139 -6.49 1.65 4.71
C THR A 139 -6.64 0.16 4.38
N GLN A 140 -7.00 -0.65 5.38
CA GLN A 140 -7.19 -2.09 5.21
C GLN A 140 -8.29 -2.42 4.21
N MET A 141 -9.44 -1.73 4.30
CA MET A 141 -10.58 -1.93 3.38
C MET A 141 -10.20 -1.61 1.93
N ILE A 142 -9.61 -0.43 1.70
CA ILE A 142 -9.22 0.02 0.36
C ILE A 142 -8.12 -0.88 -0.22
N MET A 143 -7.07 -1.14 0.56
CA MET A 143 -5.95 -1.95 0.08
C MET A 143 -6.39 -3.38 -0.23
N SER A 144 -7.19 -3.99 0.64
CA SER A 144 -7.69 -5.35 0.44
C SER A 144 -8.59 -5.47 -0.79
N ALA A 145 -9.49 -4.50 -1.00
CA ALA A 145 -10.36 -4.48 -2.17
C ALA A 145 -9.57 -4.25 -3.47
N ASN A 146 -8.59 -3.34 -3.45
CA ASN A 146 -7.75 -3.04 -4.60
C ASN A 146 -6.87 -4.24 -4.99
N VAL A 147 -6.16 -4.81 -4.02
CA VAL A 147 -5.31 -5.99 -4.22
C VAL A 147 -6.12 -7.19 -4.68
N GLY A 148 -7.28 -7.42 -4.05
CA GLY A 148 -8.19 -8.49 -4.43
C GLY A 148 -8.70 -8.34 -5.87
N ALA A 149 -9.08 -7.13 -6.28
CA ALA A 149 -9.49 -6.86 -7.66
C ALA A 149 -8.36 -7.11 -8.66
N ALA A 150 -7.17 -6.57 -8.39
CA ALA A 150 -5.99 -6.75 -9.24
C ALA A 150 -5.64 -8.24 -9.42
N LEU A 151 -5.53 -8.99 -8.32
CA LEU A 151 -5.24 -10.43 -8.38
C LEU A 151 -6.35 -11.22 -9.07
N SER A 152 -7.62 -10.89 -8.83
CA SER A 152 -8.74 -11.56 -9.47
C SER A 152 -8.74 -11.35 -10.99
N MET A 153 -8.52 -10.12 -11.45
CA MET A 153 -8.41 -9.79 -12.88
C MET A 153 -7.20 -10.47 -13.53
N LEU A 154 -6.06 -10.54 -12.83
CA LEU A 154 -4.85 -11.19 -13.33
C LEU A 154 -4.95 -12.72 -13.39
N THR A 155 -5.67 -13.34 -12.47
CA THR A 155 -5.73 -14.81 -12.35
C THR A 155 -6.95 -15.43 -13.03
N ARG A 156 -8.03 -14.65 -13.21
CA ARG A 156 -9.30 -15.11 -13.80
C ARG A 156 -9.86 -14.11 -14.82
N PRO A 157 -9.10 -13.73 -15.86
CA PRO A 157 -9.48 -12.65 -16.77
C PRO A 157 -10.83 -12.88 -17.47
N GLU A 158 -11.17 -14.13 -17.79
CA GLU A 158 -12.47 -14.47 -18.40
C GLU A 158 -13.66 -14.18 -17.49
N GLN A 159 -13.51 -14.39 -16.17
CA GLN A 159 -14.55 -14.09 -15.18
C GLN A 159 -14.67 -12.59 -14.90
N TYR A 160 -13.59 -11.84 -15.09
CA TYR A 160 -13.50 -10.40 -14.85
C TYR A 160 -13.31 -9.61 -16.15
N ALA A 161 -14.02 -10.00 -17.21
CA ALA A 161 -13.94 -9.37 -18.54
C ALA A 161 -14.52 -7.94 -18.58
N ASP A 162 -15.34 -7.55 -17.61
CA ASP A 162 -15.91 -6.20 -17.54
C ASP A 162 -14.83 -5.18 -17.15
N THR A 163 -14.43 -4.37 -18.13
CA THR A 163 -13.47 -3.27 -17.97
C THR A 163 -13.86 -2.24 -16.91
N LYS A 164 -15.14 -2.17 -16.50
CA LYS A 164 -15.64 -1.26 -15.47
C LYS A 164 -15.66 -1.85 -14.06
N PHE A 165 -15.32 -3.14 -13.90
CA PHE A 165 -15.38 -3.82 -12.61
C PHE A 165 -14.55 -3.10 -11.53
N SER A 166 -13.31 -2.74 -11.86
CA SER A 166 -12.39 -2.10 -10.91
C SER A 166 -12.92 -0.73 -10.46
N GLN A 167 -13.42 0.12 -11.38
CA GLN A 167 -13.97 1.42 -10.99
C GLN A 167 -15.23 1.25 -10.13
N ARG A 168 -16.12 0.31 -10.45
CA ARG A 168 -17.32 0.08 -9.62
C ARG A 168 -16.97 -0.39 -8.20
N LEU A 169 -16.00 -1.28 -8.06
CA LEU A 169 -15.55 -1.72 -6.74
C LEU A 169 -14.88 -0.58 -5.97
N ARG A 170 -14.00 0.19 -6.62
CA ARG A 170 -13.38 1.39 -6.05
C ARG A 170 -14.44 2.34 -5.52
N ASP A 171 -15.39 2.72 -6.36
CA ASP A 171 -16.41 3.70 -6.02
C ASP A 171 -17.27 3.18 -4.86
N ALA A 172 -17.68 1.91 -4.87
CA ALA A 172 -18.43 1.30 -3.78
C ALA A 172 -17.66 1.29 -2.43
N VAL A 173 -16.35 0.99 -2.45
CA VAL A 173 -15.52 0.99 -1.25
C VAL A 173 -15.30 2.43 -0.76
N LEU A 174 -14.97 3.37 -1.65
CA LEU A 174 -14.77 4.77 -1.29
C LEU A 174 -16.06 5.40 -0.75
N ASP A 175 -17.21 5.12 -1.34
CA ASP A 175 -18.51 5.59 -0.85
C ASP A 175 -18.84 5.02 0.54
N SER A 176 -18.36 3.81 0.86
CA SER A 176 -18.56 3.22 2.19
C SER A 176 -17.70 3.85 3.28
N VAL A 177 -16.48 4.30 2.95
CA VAL A 177 -15.50 4.82 3.92
C VAL A 177 -15.38 6.34 3.93
N THR A 178 -15.97 7.02 2.95
CA THR A 178 -15.92 8.49 2.82
C THR A 178 -17.31 9.12 2.78
N ARG A 179 -17.39 10.44 3.02
CA ARG A 179 -18.60 11.25 2.88
C ARG A 179 -18.34 12.52 2.07
N PRO A 180 -19.37 13.17 1.49
CA PRO A 180 -19.21 14.40 0.72
C PRO A 180 -18.64 15.57 1.55
N VAL A 181 -18.01 16.53 0.86
CA VAL A 181 -17.57 17.81 1.45
C VAL A 181 -18.79 18.59 1.95
N GLY A 182 -18.68 19.23 3.12
CA GLY A 182 -19.74 20.10 3.65
C GLY A 182 -20.82 19.39 4.47
N ALA A 183 -20.65 18.11 4.80
CA ALA A 183 -21.38 17.47 5.89
C ALA A 183 -20.85 17.95 7.26
N ASP A 184 -20.88 19.27 7.47
CA ASP A 184 -20.33 19.98 8.63
C ASP A 184 -21.13 19.80 9.91
N THR A 185 -22.27 19.11 9.86
CA THR A 185 -22.94 18.66 11.07
C THR A 185 -22.22 17.41 11.60
N PRO A 186 -21.57 17.48 12.78
CA PRO A 186 -21.28 16.27 13.53
C PRO A 186 -22.61 15.56 13.66
N ARG A 187 -22.70 14.33 13.15
CA ARG A 187 -23.91 13.54 13.39
C ARG A 187 -23.92 13.31 14.90
N GLU A 188 -24.97 13.74 15.59
CA GLU A 188 -25.22 13.23 16.94
C GLU A 188 -25.11 11.70 16.88
N GLY A 189 -24.14 11.14 17.61
CA GLY A 189 -23.87 9.71 17.60
C GLY A 189 -22.78 9.21 16.64
N SER A 190 -21.90 10.06 16.08
CA SER A 190 -20.67 9.56 15.42
C SER A 190 -19.92 8.60 16.35
N PRO A 191 -19.49 7.42 15.86
CA PRO A 191 -18.74 6.49 16.69
C PRO A 191 -17.50 7.15 17.29
N VAL A 192 -17.27 6.96 18.59
CA VAL A 192 -16.11 7.51 19.32
C VAL A 192 -14.78 7.31 18.57
N PRO A 193 -14.51 6.14 17.95
CA PRO A 193 -13.25 5.94 17.24
C PRO A 193 -13.05 6.87 16.04
N VAL A 194 -14.12 7.16 15.30
CA VAL A 194 -14.08 8.06 14.13
C VAL A 194 -13.85 9.50 14.57
N ALA A 195 -14.56 9.94 15.61
CA ALA A 195 -14.37 11.27 16.17
C ALA A 195 -12.95 11.46 16.71
N ALA A 196 -12.43 10.46 17.43
CA ALA A 196 -11.07 10.49 17.96
C ALA A 196 -10.02 10.55 16.85
N ALA A 197 -10.17 9.73 15.80
CA ALA A 197 -9.28 9.73 14.64
C ALA A 197 -9.31 11.07 13.88
N THR A 198 -10.49 11.65 13.65
CA THR A 198 -10.62 12.97 13.02
C THR A 198 -9.94 14.05 13.83
N LEU A 199 -10.11 14.07 15.16
CA LEU A 199 -9.45 15.05 16.03
C LEU A 199 -7.93 14.86 16.05
N ALA A 200 -7.44 13.62 16.11
CA ALA A 200 -6.02 13.30 16.04
C ALA A 200 -5.39 13.77 14.71
N ALA A 201 -6.07 13.50 13.59
CA ALA A 201 -5.63 13.93 12.28
C ALA A 201 -5.56 15.46 12.16
N ARG A 202 -6.56 16.18 12.70
CA ARG A 202 -6.57 17.64 12.75
C ARG A 202 -5.44 18.20 13.61
N LEU A 203 -5.21 17.63 14.80
CA LEU A 203 -4.15 18.06 15.71
C LEU A 203 -2.75 17.91 15.09
N ARG A 204 -2.53 16.85 14.29
CA ARG A 204 -1.28 16.66 13.52
C ARG A 204 -1.14 17.66 12.38
N ALA A 205 -2.24 18.00 11.71
CA ALA A 205 -2.24 18.93 10.58
C ALA A 205 -2.02 20.38 11.01
N ASP A 206 -2.64 20.78 12.12
CA ASP A 206 -2.54 22.14 12.67
C ASP A 206 -2.57 22.08 14.21
N LEU A 207 -1.47 22.51 14.83
CA LEU A 207 -1.33 22.55 16.29
C LEU A 207 -2.01 23.82 16.82
N PRO A 208 -3.05 23.70 17.66
CA PRO A 208 -3.72 24.87 18.18
C PRO A 208 -2.77 25.66 19.08
N PRO A 209 -2.71 27.00 18.95
CA PRO A 209 -1.78 27.84 19.71
C PRO A 209 -2.06 27.85 21.22
N THR A 210 -3.20 27.30 21.64
CA THR A 210 -3.64 27.24 23.05
C THR A 210 -3.04 26.08 23.83
N LEU A 211 -2.48 25.07 23.18
CA LEU A 211 -1.88 23.90 23.85
C LEU A 211 -0.35 23.97 23.78
N THR A 212 0.31 23.63 24.88
CA THR A 212 1.76 23.40 24.88
C THR A 212 2.11 22.14 24.08
N ALA A 213 3.37 22.00 23.68
CA ALA A 213 3.85 20.80 22.98
C ALA A 213 3.61 19.51 23.79
N ALA A 214 3.75 19.55 25.12
CA ALA A 214 3.52 18.41 25.98
C ALA A 214 2.03 18.04 26.08
N GLU A 215 1.15 19.05 26.20
CA GLU A 215 -0.31 18.82 26.23
C GLU A 215 -0.82 18.28 24.89
N SER A 216 -0.33 18.82 23.77
CA SER A 216 -0.66 18.32 22.44
C SER A 216 -0.19 16.88 22.25
N ALA A 217 1.01 16.54 22.69
CA ALA A 217 1.51 15.16 22.61
C ALA A 217 0.67 14.18 23.46
N LEU A 218 0.24 14.61 24.65
CA LEU A 218 -0.59 13.79 25.52
C LEU A 218 -2.01 13.62 24.96
N LEU A 219 -2.62 14.69 24.46
CA LEU A 219 -3.93 14.64 23.80
C LEU A 219 -3.88 13.73 22.57
N GLN A 220 -2.83 13.85 21.76
CA GLN A 220 -2.60 12.98 20.61
C GLN A 220 -2.59 11.51 21.02
N GLN A 221 -1.82 11.15 22.06
CA GLN A 221 -1.74 9.79 22.57
C GLN A 221 -3.10 9.25 23.04
N TRP A 222 -3.92 10.08 23.67
CA TRP A 222 -5.26 9.68 24.13
C TRP A 222 -6.23 9.47 22.98
N LEU A 223 -6.21 10.35 21.98
CA LEU A 223 -7.06 10.24 20.80
C LEU A 223 -6.70 8.99 19.98
N GLU A 224 -5.41 8.67 19.83
CA GLU A 224 -4.96 7.44 19.18
C GLU A 224 -5.52 6.19 19.88
N LYS A 225 -5.38 6.11 21.22
CA LYS A 225 -5.96 5.01 22.01
C LYS A 225 -7.47 4.88 21.90
N LEU A 226 -8.20 5.99 21.72
CA LEU A 226 -9.65 5.97 21.55
C LEU A 226 -10.06 5.57 20.13
N SER A 227 -9.20 5.80 19.14
CA SER A 227 -9.43 5.41 17.74
C SER A 227 -9.25 3.91 17.46
N GLU A 228 -8.56 3.21 18.36
CA GLU A 228 -8.27 1.77 18.26
C GLU A 228 -9.30 0.86 18.95
N ARG A 229 -10.28 1.44 19.66
CA ARG A 229 -11.36 0.71 20.35
C ARG A 229 -12.52 0.36 19.44
#